data_AF-A0A2Z4LPZ0-F1
#
_entry.id   AF-A0A2Z4LPZ0-F1
#
_cell.length_a   1.000
_cell.length_b   1.000
_cell.length_c   1.000
_cell.angle_alpha   90.00
_cell.angle_beta   90.00
_cell.angle_gamma   90.00
#
_symmetry.space_group_name_H-M   'P 1'
#
loop_
_entity.id
_entity.type
_entity.pdbx_description
1 polymer ?
#
loop_
_entity_poly.entity_id
_entity_poly.type
_entity_poly.pdbx_seq_one_letter_code
_entity_poly.pdbx_strand_id
1 'polypeptide(L)'
;MDKGYEKERFRTVGIKSSVLKKFKSFSKRQGKSLSMTMLAMVEFFEHNGISPDERMHETIASLKHLIKRRFNAMVAIMRSIEKEQTLPTVSMIQALFEQELESEGEEWEGDFDFIEQQLTETKQPEEHEPWDMEITVPKIRYDRLEEQMEALKKDFTYVLNQVSVVKNRFGKDHLKLDLNSGAIEKYRTKLKNL
;
A
#
# COMPACT_ATOMS: atom_id res chain seq x y z
N MET A 1 -18.97 9.70 24.83
CA MET A 1 -20.27 9.07 25.12
C MET A 1 -20.53 8.03 24.05
N ASP A 2 -20.96 6.85 24.45
CA ASP A 2 -21.23 5.74 23.55
C ASP A 2 -22.59 5.98 22.87
N LYS A 3 -22.54 6.42 21.61
CA LYS A 3 -23.72 6.86 20.86
C LYS A 3 -24.69 5.70 20.63
N GLY A 4 -25.95 5.87 20.99
CA GLY A 4 -26.98 4.83 20.90
C GLY A 4 -27.09 3.91 22.13
N TYR A 5 -26.14 4.03 23.08
CA TYR A 5 -26.08 3.23 24.30
C TYR A 5 -26.04 4.10 25.56
N GLU A 6 -26.43 5.38 25.45
CA GLU A 6 -26.27 6.38 26.52
C GLU A 6 -27.07 6.05 27.78
N LYS A 7 -28.16 5.27 27.65
CA LYS A 7 -29.04 4.88 28.75
C LYS A 7 -28.72 3.51 29.34
N GLU A 8 -27.75 2.79 28.78
CA GLU A 8 -27.40 1.46 29.24
C GLU A 8 -26.49 1.48 30.47
N ARG A 9 -26.69 0.50 31.36
CA ARG A 9 -25.85 0.33 32.54
C ARG A 9 -24.68 -0.58 32.20
N PHE A 10 -23.48 -0.18 32.62
CA PHE A 10 -22.30 -1.04 32.52
C PHE A 10 -22.47 -2.32 33.34
N ARG A 11 -22.03 -3.44 32.77
CA ARG A 11 -21.93 -4.74 33.43
C ARG A 11 -20.46 -5.12 33.59
N THR A 12 -20.16 -5.88 34.65
CA THR A 12 -18.80 -6.34 34.91
C THR A 12 -18.57 -7.68 34.22
N VAL A 13 -17.47 -7.78 33.46
CA VAL A 13 -16.99 -9.03 32.87
C VAL A 13 -15.60 -9.31 33.42
N GLY A 14 -15.37 -10.53 33.89
CA GLY A 14 -14.05 -10.97 34.35
C GLY A 14 -13.12 -11.21 33.17
N ILE A 15 -12.08 -10.40 33.04
CA ILE A 15 -11.05 -10.53 31.99
C ILE A 15 -9.68 -10.63 32.65
N LYS A 16 -8.85 -11.57 32.19
CA LYS A 16 -7.46 -11.71 32.68
C LYS A 16 -6.72 -10.38 32.54
N SER A 17 -5.93 -10.02 33.55
CA SER A 17 -5.25 -8.71 33.63
C SER A 17 -4.37 -8.41 32.41
N SER A 18 -3.64 -9.41 31.91
CA SER A 18 -2.79 -9.30 30.71
C SER A 18 -3.59 -9.04 29.44
N VAL A 19 -4.73 -9.71 29.28
CA VAL A 19 -5.67 -9.54 28.16
C VAL A 19 -6.32 -8.17 28.21
N LEU A 20 -6.79 -7.74 29.38
CA LEU A 20 -7.39 -6.43 29.58
C LEU A 20 -6.41 -5.30 29.27
N LYS A 21 -5.13 -5.45 29.63
CA LYS A 21 -4.08 -4.47 29.29
C LYS A 21 -3.89 -4.34 27.78
N LYS A 22 -3.83 -5.47 27.05
CA LYS A 22 -3.76 -5.48 25.58
C LYS A 22 -4.98 -4.81 24.96
N PHE A 23 -6.18 -5.17 25.44
CA PHE A 23 -7.44 -4.63 24.93
C PHE A 23 -7.56 -3.13 25.17
N LYS A 24 -7.21 -2.63 26.37
CA LYS A 24 -7.19 -1.19 26.67
C LYS A 24 -6.26 -0.41 25.74
N SER A 25 -5.08 -0.94 25.44
CA SER A 25 -4.16 -0.32 24.48
C SER A 25 -4.74 -0.33 23.06
N PHE A 26 -5.41 -1.40 22.64
CA PHE A 26 -6.08 -1.48 21.35
C PHE A 26 -7.22 -0.46 21.23
N SER A 27 -8.14 -0.38 22.21
CA SER A 27 -9.24 0.60 22.20
C SER A 27 -8.75 2.04 22.14
N LYS A 28 -7.66 2.37 22.83
CA LYS A 28 -7.03 3.70 22.73
C LYS A 28 -6.56 4.01 21.32
N ARG A 29 -5.98 3.05 20.60
CA ARG A 29 -5.56 3.23 19.19
C ARG A 29 -6.75 3.43 18.26
N GLN A 30 -7.85 2.73 18.50
CA GLN A 30 -9.06 2.89 17.70
C GLN A 30 -9.89 4.14 18.06
N GLY A 31 -9.51 4.88 19.11
CA GLY A 31 -10.23 6.08 19.54
C GLY A 31 -11.64 5.83 20.06
N LYS A 32 -11.97 4.58 20.45
CA LYS A 32 -13.30 4.17 20.90
C LYS A 32 -13.28 3.77 22.39
N SER A 33 -14.45 3.82 23.04
CA SER A 33 -14.62 3.25 24.38
C SER A 33 -14.40 1.73 24.36
N LEU A 34 -14.20 1.11 25.52
CA LEU A 34 -14.01 -0.33 25.61
C LEU A 34 -15.22 -1.10 25.07
N SER A 35 -16.44 -0.67 25.44
CA SER A 35 -17.68 -1.29 24.97
C SER A 35 -17.84 -1.15 23.45
N MET A 36 -17.62 0.04 22.91
CA MET A 36 -17.74 0.28 21.46
C MET A 36 -16.65 -0.41 20.65
N THR A 37 -15.46 -0.58 21.23
CA THR A 37 -14.40 -1.37 20.58
C THR A 37 -14.79 -2.84 20.52
N MET A 38 -15.36 -3.37 21.61
CA MET A 38 -15.80 -4.75 21.68
C MET A 38 -16.94 -5.01 20.69
N LEU A 39 -17.94 -4.12 20.62
CA LEU A 39 -19.00 -4.19 19.62
C LEU A 39 -18.45 -4.21 18.20
N ALA A 40 -17.57 -3.26 17.87
CA ALA A 40 -16.96 -3.20 16.54
C ALA A 40 -16.14 -4.46 16.19
N MET A 41 -15.53 -5.13 17.18
CA MET A 41 -14.86 -6.41 16.94
C MET A 41 -15.88 -7.51 16.60
N VAL A 42 -16.98 -7.60 17.36
CA VAL A 42 -18.04 -8.59 17.09
C VAL A 42 -18.65 -8.38 15.71
N GLU A 43 -19.08 -7.15 15.40
CA GLU A 43 -19.65 -6.78 14.10
C GLU A 43 -18.66 -7.06 12.95
N PHE A 44 -17.37 -6.81 13.17
CA PHE A 44 -16.35 -7.11 12.18
C PHE A 44 -16.29 -8.61 11.85
N PHE A 45 -16.27 -9.48 12.86
CA PHE A 45 -16.23 -10.93 12.62
C PHE A 45 -17.54 -11.44 12.00
N GLU A 46 -18.69 -10.93 12.46
CA GLU A 46 -20.00 -11.31 11.92
C GLU A 46 -20.20 -10.87 10.47
N HIS A 47 -19.89 -9.61 10.14
CA HIS A 47 -20.05 -9.09 8.78
C HIS A 47 -19.11 -9.75 7.78
N ASN A 48 -17.89 -10.08 8.20
CA ASN A 48 -16.93 -10.74 7.33
C ASN A 48 -17.06 -12.27 7.35
N GLY A 49 -17.90 -12.84 8.22
CA GLY A 49 -18.10 -14.29 8.32
C GLY A 49 -16.85 -15.07 8.72
N ILE A 50 -15.93 -14.43 9.44
CA ILE A 50 -14.62 -15.00 9.81
C ILE A 50 -14.53 -15.27 11.31
N SER A 51 -13.85 -16.36 11.67
CA SER A 51 -13.63 -16.69 13.09
C SER A 51 -12.41 -15.95 13.66
N PRO A 52 -12.45 -15.49 14.93
CA PRO A 52 -11.27 -14.95 15.61
C PRO A 52 -10.07 -15.90 15.67
N ASP A 53 -10.31 -17.20 15.57
CA ASP A 53 -9.27 -18.24 15.57
C ASP A 53 -8.74 -18.57 14.17
N GLU A 54 -9.38 -18.04 13.13
CA GLU A 54 -8.99 -18.27 11.74
C GLU A 54 -7.74 -17.46 11.37
N ARG A 55 -6.70 -18.15 10.90
CA ARG A 55 -5.45 -17.50 10.50
C ARG A 55 -5.60 -16.84 9.13
N MET A 56 -5.97 -15.56 9.13
CA MET A 56 -6.17 -14.72 7.94
C MET A 56 -4.94 -14.52 7.03
N HIS A 57 -3.74 -14.93 7.44
CA HIS A 57 -2.51 -14.71 6.66
C HIS A 57 -2.51 -15.48 5.33
N GLU A 58 -3.03 -16.71 5.32
CA GLU A 58 -3.18 -17.50 4.11
C GLU A 58 -4.40 -17.03 3.30
N THR A 59 -5.48 -16.61 3.97
CA THR A 59 -6.72 -16.17 3.33
C THR A 59 -6.53 -14.89 2.51
N ILE A 60 -5.79 -13.88 3.00
CA ILE A 60 -5.57 -12.65 2.23
C ILE A 60 -4.69 -12.91 0.99
N ALA A 61 -3.64 -13.72 1.13
CA ALA A 61 -2.78 -14.10 0.01
C ALA A 61 -3.52 -14.97 -1.03
N SER A 62 -4.35 -15.90 -0.54
CA SER A 62 -5.24 -16.73 -1.36
C SER A 62 -6.33 -15.90 -2.05
N LEU A 63 -6.91 -14.93 -1.36
CA LEU A 63 -7.88 -14.00 -1.91
C LEU A 63 -7.25 -13.11 -2.99
N LYS A 64 -6.02 -12.60 -2.77
CA LYS A 64 -5.24 -11.88 -3.79
C LYS A 64 -5.03 -12.76 -5.03
N HIS A 65 -4.68 -14.05 -4.85
CA HIS A 65 -4.53 -15.00 -5.94
C HIS A 65 -5.85 -15.26 -6.69
N LEU A 66 -6.95 -15.42 -5.98
CA LEU A 66 -8.26 -15.68 -6.56
C LEU A 66 -8.76 -14.48 -7.37
N ILE A 67 -8.59 -13.26 -6.86
CA ILE A 67 -8.89 -12.01 -7.57
C ILE A 67 -8.03 -11.89 -8.84
N LYS A 68 -6.71 -12.13 -8.73
CA LYS A 68 -5.79 -12.10 -9.89
C LYS A 68 -6.20 -13.08 -10.98
N ARG A 69 -6.57 -14.32 -10.62
CA ARG A 69 -7.06 -15.32 -11.59
C ARG A 69 -8.35 -14.90 -12.28
N ARG A 70 -9.30 -14.33 -11.52
CA ARG A 70 -10.57 -13.83 -12.10
C ARG A 70 -10.35 -12.68 -13.06
N PHE A 71 -9.46 -11.75 -12.72
CA PHE A 71 -9.13 -10.62 -13.58
C PHE A 71 -8.45 -11.09 -14.87
N ASN A 72 -7.46 -12.00 -14.77
CA ASN A 72 -6.81 -12.57 -15.96
C ASN A 72 -7.79 -13.30 -16.88
N ALA A 73 -8.75 -14.05 -16.31
CA ALA A 73 -9.79 -14.70 -17.09
C ALA A 73 -10.71 -13.67 -17.79
N MET A 74 -11.09 -12.60 -17.09
CA MET A 74 -11.89 -11.51 -17.66
C MET A 74 -11.15 -10.81 -18.81
N VAL A 75 -9.87 -10.50 -18.65
CA VAL A 75 -9.03 -9.91 -19.71
C VAL A 75 -8.95 -10.84 -20.91
N ALA A 76 -8.78 -12.15 -20.69
CA ALA A 76 -8.77 -13.12 -21.78
C ALA A 76 -10.11 -13.16 -22.53
N ILE A 77 -11.24 -13.11 -21.81
CA ILE A 77 -12.58 -13.03 -22.42
C ILE A 77 -12.73 -11.74 -23.24
N MET A 78 -12.36 -10.58 -22.68
CA MET A 78 -12.41 -9.31 -23.40
C MET A 78 -11.56 -9.32 -24.68
N ARG A 79 -10.31 -9.82 -24.61
CA ARG A 79 -9.44 -9.96 -25.79
C ARG A 79 -10.01 -10.94 -26.83
N SER A 80 -10.70 -11.99 -26.38
CA SER A 80 -11.37 -12.95 -27.28
C SER A 80 -12.51 -12.28 -28.04
N ILE A 81 -13.37 -11.55 -27.32
CA ILE A 81 -14.47 -10.77 -27.93
C ILE A 81 -13.91 -9.74 -28.90
N GLU A 82 -12.81 -9.07 -28.51
CA GLU A 82 -12.17 -8.07 -29.35
C GLU A 82 -11.68 -8.66 -30.68
N LYS A 83 -10.99 -9.79 -30.62
CA LYS A 83 -10.41 -10.45 -31.79
C LYS A 83 -11.45 -11.12 -32.69
N GLU A 84 -12.48 -11.73 -32.12
CA GLU A 84 -13.45 -12.52 -32.87
C GLU A 84 -14.63 -11.71 -33.39
N GLN A 85 -15.04 -10.64 -32.68
CA GLN A 85 -16.25 -9.89 -33.00
C GLN A 85 -15.95 -8.45 -33.38
N THR A 86 -15.30 -7.67 -32.51
CA THR A 86 -15.24 -6.22 -32.71
C THR A 86 -14.21 -5.83 -33.77
N LEU A 87 -13.01 -6.40 -33.77
CA LEU A 87 -11.96 -6.09 -34.76
C LEU A 87 -12.41 -6.42 -36.19
N PRO A 88 -12.92 -7.63 -36.51
CA PRO A 88 -13.38 -7.92 -37.87
C PRO A 88 -14.57 -7.05 -38.29
N THR A 89 -15.45 -6.69 -37.35
CA THR A 89 -16.60 -5.80 -37.66
C THR A 89 -16.12 -4.39 -37.99
N VAL A 90 -15.17 -3.86 -37.24
CA VAL A 90 -14.54 -2.56 -37.55
C VAL A 90 -13.84 -2.61 -38.90
N SER A 91 -13.04 -3.64 -39.17
CA SER A 91 -12.36 -3.80 -40.47
C SER A 91 -13.32 -3.94 -41.65
N MET A 92 -14.44 -4.65 -41.46
CA MET A 92 -15.46 -4.81 -42.49
C MET A 92 -16.19 -3.49 -42.75
N ILE A 93 -16.50 -2.72 -41.69
CA ILE A 93 -17.11 -1.40 -41.82
C ILE A 93 -16.15 -0.43 -42.54
N GLN A 94 -14.86 -0.43 -42.18
CA GLN A 94 -13.83 0.35 -42.88
C GLN A 94 -13.76 -0.01 -44.37
N ALA A 95 -13.70 -1.30 -44.69
CA ALA A 95 -13.66 -1.77 -46.08
C ALA A 95 -14.93 -1.38 -46.87
N LEU A 96 -16.12 -1.40 -46.25
CA LEU A 96 -17.35 -0.95 -46.89
C LEU A 96 -17.32 0.54 -47.20
N PHE A 97 -16.85 1.37 -46.27
CA PHE A 97 -16.75 2.82 -46.47
C PHE A 97 -15.66 3.19 -47.47
N GLU A 98 -14.49 2.54 -47.46
CA GLU A 98 -13.46 2.74 -48.50
C GLU A 98 -13.98 2.37 -49.89
N GLN A 99 -14.73 1.27 -50.01
CA GLN A 99 -15.28 0.81 -51.28
C GLN A 99 -16.42 1.69 -51.82
N GLU A 100 -17.16 2.37 -50.94
CA GLU A 100 -18.19 3.35 -51.31
C GLU A 100 -17.56 4.67 -51.78
N LEU A 101 -16.42 5.05 -51.18
CA LEU A 101 -15.63 6.24 -51.54
C LEU A 101 -14.83 6.10 -52.85
N GLU A 102 -14.57 4.89 -53.33
CA GLU A 102 -13.98 4.66 -54.65
C GLU A 102 -14.95 4.89 -55.83
N SER A 103 -16.26 5.05 -55.56
CA SER A 103 -17.30 5.12 -56.60
C SER A 103 -17.71 6.54 -57.05
N GLU A 104 -17.38 7.59 -56.29
CA GLU A 104 -17.51 8.98 -56.73
C GLU A 104 -16.28 9.76 -56.27
N GLY A 105 -15.55 10.34 -57.24
CA GLY A 105 -14.25 10.97 -57.02
C GLY A 105 -14.30 12.28 -56.22
N GLU A 106 -14.59 12.19 -54.93
CA GLU A 106 -14.31 13.23 -53.95
C GLU A 106 -13.50 12.63 -52.80
N GLU A 107 -12.28 13.15 -52.61
CA GLU A 107 -11.38 12.80 -51.51
C GLU A 107 -12.04 13.18 -50.17
N TRP A 108 -12.58 12.19 -49.46
CA TRP A 108 -13.00 12.34 -48.06
C TRP A 108 -11.77 12.24 -47.13
N GLU A 109 -10.91 13.27 -47.14
CA GLU A 109 -9.70 13.34 -46.28
C GLU A 109 -9.98 13.76 -44.81
N GLY A 110 -11.25 13.89 -44.38
CA GLY A 110 -11.57 14.64 -43.15
C GLY A 110 -11.97 13.86 -41.90
N ASP A 111 -12.65 12.72 -42.02
CA ASP A 111 -13.42 12.15 -40.88
C ASP A 111 -12.88 10.82 -40.34
N PHE A 112 -12.08 10.06 -41.12
CA PHE A 112 -11.51 8.79 -40.65
C PHE A 112 -10.33 8.97 -39.71
N ASP A 113 -9.46 9.97 -39.94
CA ASP A 113 -8.33 10.30 -39.05
C ASP A 113 -8.81 10.68 -37.64
N PHE A 114 -9.98 11.31 -37.52
CA PHE A 114 -10.56 11.68 -36.24
C PHE A 114 -11.05 10.46 -35.45
N ILE A 115 -11.64 9.47 -36.13
CA ILE A 115 -12.05 8.20 -35.52
C ILE A 115 -10.82 7.34 -35.18
N GLU A 116 -9.80 7.32 -36.04
CA GLU A 116 -8.54 6.64 -35.77
C GLU A 116 -7.80 7.24 -34.56
N GLN A 117 -7.79 8.58 -34.43
CA GLN A 117 -7.25 9.26 -33.25
C GLN A 117 -8.05 8.96 -31.99
N GLN A 118 -9.38 8.89 -32.05
CA GLN A 118 -10.21 8.50 -30.89
C GLN A 118 -10.02 7.02 -30.49
N LEU A 119 -9.81 6.12 -31.46
CA LEU A 119 -9.56 4.69 -31.19
C LEU A 119 -8.13 4.46 -30.67
N THR A 120 -7.13 5.18 -31.18
CA THR A 120 -5.75 5.14 -30.71
C THR A 120 -5.52 5.91 -29.40
N GLU A 121 -6.35 6.91 -29.09
CA GLU A 121 -6.42 7.58 -27.77
C GLU A 121 -7.17 6.77 -26.70
N THR A 122 -7.60 5.55 -27.00
CA THR A 122 -7.77 4.55 -25.95
C THR A 122 -6.37 4.26 -25.43
N LYS A 123 -5.92 5.07 -24.47
CA LYS A 123 -4.76 4.84 -23.62
C LYS A 123 -4.61 3.34 -23.53
N GLN A 124 -3.52 2.81 -24.11
CA GLN A 124 -3.05 1.49 -23.74
C GLN A 124 -3.31 1.40 -22.24
N PRO A 125 -4.07 0.42 -21.73
CA PRO A 125 -4.05 0.22 -20.31
C PRO A 125 -2.57 0.02 -20.04
N GLU A 126 -1.92 1.07 -19.48
CA GLU A 126 -0.58 0.96 -18.96
C GLU A 126 -0.67 -0.34 -18.21
N GLU A 127 0.07 -1.36 -18.66
CA GLU A 127 0.23 -2.56 -17.89
C GLU A 127 0.70 -2.01 -16.56
N HIS A 128 -0.22 -1.90 -15.60
CA HIS A 128 0.12 -1.47 -14.27
C HIS A 128 1.02 -2.60 -13.84
N GLU A 129 2.31 -2.32 -13.98
CA GLU A 129 3.41 -3.14 -13.53
C GLU A 129 2.93 -3.76 -12.22
N PRO A 130 2.88 -5.09 -12.13
CA PRO A 130 2.57 -5.73 -10.88
C PRO A 130 3.42 -5.03 -9.83
N TRP A 131 2.80 -4.41 -8.82
CA TRP A 131 3.52 -3.83 -7.67
C TRP A 131 4.30 -4.88 -6.85
N ASP A 132 4.52 -6.06 -7.43
CA ASP A 132 5.38 -7.15 -7.01
C ASP A 132 6.65 -7.22 -7.89
N MET A 133 7.11 -6.12 -8.51
CA MET A 133 8.53 -6.05 -8.85
C MET A 133 9.30 -6.05 -7.54
N GLU A 134 9.98 -7.16 -7.24
CA GLU A 134 11.24 -7.08 -6.49
C GLU A 134 12.00 -5.92 -7.11
N ILE A 135 12.08 -4.79 -6.40
CA ILE A 135 12.75 -3.59 -6.89
C ILE A 135 14.18 -4.04 -7.15
N THR A 136 14.50 -4.34 -8.41
CA THR A 136 15.82 -4.80 -8.80
C THR A 136 16.67 -3.55 -8.82
N VAL A 137 17.16 -3.20 -7.62
CA VAL A 137 18.08 -2.09 -7.42
C VAL A 137 19.33 -2.47 -8.20
N PRO A 138 19.76 -1.69 -9.21
CA PRO A 138 21.02 -1.93 -9.89
C PRO A 138 22.12 -2.14 -8.86
N LYS A 139 22.96 -3.16 -9.02
CA LYS A 139 23.97 -3.56 -8.02
C LYS A 139 24.77 -2.37 -7.47
N ILE A 140 25.14 -1.44 -8.34
CA ILE A 140 25.84 -0.19 -8.00
C ILE A 140 25.07 0.68 -6.98
N ARG A 141 23.73 0.77 -7.11
CA ARG A 141 22.89 1.50 -6.16
C ARG A 141 22.76 0.76 -4.82
N TYR A 142 22.73 -0.57 -4.86
CA TYR A 142 22.70 -1.40 -3.66
C TYR A 142 24.02 -1.29 -2.88
N ASP A 143 25.15 -1.46 -3.56
CA ASP A 143 26.49 -1.39 -2.96
C ASP A 143 26.73 0.00 -2.31
N ARG A 144 26.34 1.08 -3.00
CA ARG A 144 26.41 2.45 -2.44
C ARG A 144 25.53 2.62 -1.20
N LEU A 145 24.34 2.02 -1.22
CA LEU A 145 23.43 2.09 -0.08
C LEU A 145 23.97 1.29 1.11
N GLU A 146 24.57 0.12 0.87
CA GLU A 146 25.27 -0.65 1.89
C GLU A 146 26.45 0.12 2.48
N GLU A 147 27.28 0.75 1.65
CA GLU A 147 28.39 1.60 2.10
C GLU A 147 27.91 2.77 2.98
N GLN A 148 26.82 3.44 2.58
CA GLN A 148 26.20 4.51 3.37
C GLN A 148 25.65 3.98 4.69
N MET A 149 25.01 2.82 4.68
CA MET A 149 24.50 2.17 5.89
C MET A 149 25.63 1.75 6.84
N GLU A 150 26.73 1.22 6.32
CA GLU A 150 27.91 0.87 7.13
C GLU A 150 28.56 2.10 7.74
N ALA A 151 28.72 3.18 6.96
CA ALA A 151 29.24 4.44 7.46
C ALA A 151 28.36 5.00 8.58
N LEU A 152 27.03 4.95 8.42
CA LEU A 152 26.07 5.37 9.44
C LEU A 152 26.15 4.50 10.70
N LYS A 153 26.27 3.18 10.56
CA LYS A 153 26.45 2.25 11.69
C LYS A 153 27.72 2.55 12.47
N LYS A 154 28.84 2.82 11.78
CA LYS A 154 30.12 3.19 12.42
C LYS A 154 29.99 4.52 13.18
N ASP A 155 29.38 5.53 12.56
CA ASP A 155 29.13 6.83 13.19
C ASP A 155 28.23 6.70 14.42
N PHE A 156 27.16 5.90 14.34
CA PHE A 156 26.23 5.69 15.46
C PHE A 156 26.88 4.91 16.61
N THR A 157 27.70 3.90 16.29
CA THR A 157 28.46 3.14 17.28
C THR A 157 29.42 4.03 18.05
N TYR A 158 30.10 4.95 17.36
CA TYR A 158 30.98 5.94 18.00
C TYR A 158 30.22 6.82 19.00
N VAL A 159 29.03 7.31 18.63
CA VAL A 159 28.19 8.13 19.52
C VAL A 159 27.73 7.32 20.74
N LEU A 160 27.26 6.10 20.56
CA LEU A 160 26.78 5.25 21.66
C LEU A 160 27.88 4.86 22.65
N ASN A 161 29.10 4.63 22.17
CA ASN A 161 30.24 4.31 23.04
C ASN A 161 30.61 5.47 23.99
N GLN A 162 30.21 6.70 23.66
CA GLN A 162 30.43 7.89 24.49
C GLN A 162 29.23 8.22 25.39
N VAL A 163 28.21 7.37 25.41
CA VAL A 163 27.06 7.49 26.32
C VAL A 163 27.37 6.75 27.61
N SER A 164 27.42 7.50 28.71
CA SER A 164 27.54 6.94 30.06
C SER A 164 26.23 7.10 30.84
N VAL A 165 25.94 6.14 31.71
CA VAL A 165 24.77 6.20 32.59
C VAL A 165 25.16 6.90 33.88
N VAL A 166 24.54 8.04 34.16
CA VAL A 166 24.71 8.76 35.41
C VAL A 166 23.57 8.38 36.34
N LYS A 167 23.89 7.59 37.37
CA LYS A 167 22.92 7.17 38.39
C LYS A 167 22.71 8.29 39.39
N ASN A 168 21.46 8.68 39.62
CA ASN A 168 21.14 9.76 40.54
C ASN A 168 20.69 9.21 41.90
N ARG A 169 21.08 9.88 43.00
CA ARG A 169 20.66 9.48 44.35
C ARG A 169 19.22 9.87 44.66
N PHE A 170 18.69 10.86 43.95
CA PHE A 170 17.28 11.26 44.03
C PHE A 170 16.75 11.55 42.63
N GLY A 171 15.78 10.75 42.16
CA GLY A 171 15.19 10.86 40.82
C GLY A 171 15.59 9.73 39.88
N LYS A 172 15.22 9.85 38.60
CA LYS A 172 15.49 8.83 37.58
C LYS A 172 16.91 8.99 37.02
N ASP A 173 17.55 7.86 36.73
CA ASP A 173 18.84 7.82 36.06
C ASP A 173 18.75 8.48 34.68
N HIS A 174 19.81 9.17 34.27
CA HIS A 174 19.89 9.82 32.97
C HIS A 174 21.18 9.44 32.23
N LEU A 175 21.13 9.53 30.90
CA LEU A 175 22.26 9.27 30.04
C LEU A 175 23.02 10.58 29.80
N LYS A 176 24.34 10.56 30.01
CA LYS A 176 25.24 11.66 29.71
C LYS A 176 26.04 11.31 28.47
N LEU A 177 25.98 12.18 27.47
CA LEU A 177 26.74 12.03 26.23
C LEU A 177 28.01 12.88 26.33
N ASP A 178 29.17 12.23 26.46
CA ASP A 178 30.47 12.90 26.57
C ASP A 178 31.15 12.94 25.19
N LEU A 179 30.66 13.83 24.32
CA LEU A 179 31.24 14.06 23.00
C LEU A 179 31.97 15.41 22.94
N ASN A 180 33.06 15.46 22.16
CA ASN A 180 33.71 16.72 21.80
C ASN A 180 32.70 17.61 21.05
N SER A 181 32.60 18.89 21.43
CA SER A 181 31.66 19.85 20.85
C SER A 181 31.78 19.95 19.33
N GLY A 182 33.00 19.87 18.79
CA GLY A 182 33.26 19.88 17.35
C GLY A 182 32.78 18.62 16.61
N ALA A 183 32.59 17.49 17.29
CA ALA A 183 32.05 16.27 16.68
C ALA A 183 30.52 16.34 16.56
N ILE A 184 29.84 16.91 17.54
CA ILE A 184 28.38 17.12 17.52
C ILE A 184 27.98 18.02 16.35
N GLU A 185 28.73 19.11 16.12
CA GLU A 185 28.47 20.01 15.00
C GLU A 185 28.66 19.32 13.64
N LYS A 186 29.66 18.46 13.50
CA LYS A 186 29.86 17.65 12.28
C LYS A 186 28.65 16.74 12.01
N TYR A 187 28.12 16.04 13.01
CA TYR A 187 26.92 15.22 12.85
C TYR A 187 25.67 16.05 12.56
N ARG A 188 25.54 17.22 13.20
CA ARG A 188 24.43 18.16 12.96
C ARG A 188 24.44 18.70 11.53
N THR A 189 25.61 19.03 10.98
CA THR A 189 25.75 19.50 9.60
C THR A 189 25.52 18.37 8.60
N LYS A 190 26.03 17.16 8.86
CA LYS A 190 25.74 15.97 8.03
C LYS A 190 24.23 15.72 7.91
N LEU A 191 23.48 15.83 9.01
CA LEU A 191 22.02 15.62 9.01
C LEU A 191 21.22 16.76 8.35
N LYS A 192 21.78 17.97 8.24
CA LYS A 192 21.13 19.09 7.53
C LYS A 192 21.36 19.07 6.02
N ASN A 193 22.40 18.37 5.56
CA ASN A 193 22.78 18.25 4.16
C ASN A 193 22.30 16.93 3.52
N LEU A 194 21.45 16.18 4.24
CA LEU A 194 20.67 15.03 3.77
C LEU A 194 19.34 15.52 3.20
#